data_AF-A0A3B9WYK2-F1
#
_entry.id   AF-A0A3B9WYK2-F1
#
_cell.length_a   1.000
_cell.length_b   1.000
_cell.length_c   1.000
_cell.angle_alpha   90.00
_cell.angle_beta   90.00
_cell.angle_gamma   90.00
#
_symmetry.space_group_name_H-M   'P 1'
#
loop_
_entity.id
_entity.type
_entity.pdbx_description
1 polymer ?
#
loop_
_entity_poly.entity_id
_entity_poly.type
_entity_poly.pdbx_seq_one_letter_code
_entity_poly.pdbx_strand_id
1 'polypeptide(L)'
;MAAGLGQRMRPLTCDTPKPLIRVFGTPMAETVIAGLKKRGIDEIYVVTGYLGEQFSSLASRYPGLVLVKNSEYERVNNISSVRAVTDIIRGRKVFICEADLYVSDPLLFCADLSGSCYFGRYTAGHSDDWVFDTDENGFITRVGKGGDDRYNMCGISYFTEKDSSILADAIEERFGRPGYEELFWDEVVNDNLDKLRLTVHPVESDQITEIDSVDELAAVDESYKKYISVQTEV
;
A
#
# COMPACT_ATOMS: atom_id res chain seq x y z
N MET A 1 -2.52 0.69 -4.03
CA MET A 1 -2.33 0.02 -5.33
C MET A 1 -3.19 -1.22 -5.29
N ALA A 2 -3.95 -1.51 -6.34
CA ALA A 2 -5.04 -2.49 -6.31
C ALA A 2 -4.97 -3.48 -7.49
N ALA A 3 -3.79 -3.66 -8.09
CA ALA A 3 -3.62 -4.43 -9.31
C ALA A 3 -3.33 -5.92 -9.10
N GLY A 4 -2.93 -6.31 -7.89
CA GLY A 4 -2.46 -7.66 -7.57
C GLY A 4 -3.55 -8.74 -7.58
N LEU A 5 -3.12 -9.99 -7.80
CA LEU A 5 -3.99 -11.16 -7.91
C LEU A 5 -4.57 -11.65 -6.57
N GLY A 6 -3.93 -11.34 -5.43
CA GLY A 6 -4.38 -11.76 -4.10
C GLY A 6 -4.48 -13.29 -3.92
N GLN A 7 -3.55 -14.06 -4.49
CA GLN A 7 -3.65 -15.53 -4.56
C GLN A 7 -3.74 -16.22 -3.18
N ARG A 8 -3.10 -15.66 -2.15
CA ARG A 8 -3.11 -16.16 -0.77
C ARG A 8 -4.50 -16.08 -0.10
N MET A 9 -5.43 -15.35 -0.68
CA MET A 9 -6.80 -15.20 -0.16
C MET A 9 -7.85 -16.03 -0.93
N ARG A 10 -7.42 -16.99 -1.76
CA ARG A 10 -8.36 -17.90 -2.42
C ARG A 10 -9.10 -18.77 -1.37
N PRO A 11 -10.39 -19.08 -1.58
CA PRO A 11 -11.18 -18.82 -2.79
C PRO A 11 -11.81 -17.41 -2.89
N LEU A 12 -11.66 -16.55 -1.87
CA LEU A 12 -12.32 -15.23 -1.84
C LEU A 12 -11.91 -14.37 -3.04
N THR A 13 -10.65 -14.49 -3.47
CA THR A 13 -10.10 -13.72 -4.59
C THR A 13 -10.33 -14.33 -5.97
N CYS A 14 -11.06 -15.44 -6.10
CA CYS A 14 -11.37 -16.00 -7.43
C CYS A 14 -12.31 -15.10 -8.23
N ASP A 15 -13.30 -14.49 -7.56
CA ASP A 15 -14.35 -13.70 -8.18
C ASP A 15 -14.43 -12.26 -7.63
N THR A 16 -13.55 -11.88 -6.70
CA THR A 16 -13.53 -10.55 -6.07
C THR A 16 -12.09 -10.07 -5.89
N PRO A 17 -11.70 -8.89 -6.41
CA PRO A 17 -10.38 -8.34 -6.13
C PRO A 17 -10.14 -8.25 -4.62
N LYS A 18 -8.93 -8.59 -4.16
CA LYS A 18 -8.55 -8.51 -2.74
C LYS A 18 -8.99 -7.19 -2.08
N PRO A 19 -8.75 -6.01 -2.68
CA PRO A 19 -9.16 -4.73 -2.09
C PRO A 19 -10.68 -4.52 -1.92
N LEU A 20 -11.51 -5.30 -2.64
CA LEU A 20 -12.97 -5.27 -2.55
C LEU A 20 -13.55 -6.31 -1.60
N ILE A 21 -12.72 -7.19 -1.02
CA ILE A 21 -13.15 -8.05 0.09
C ILE A 21 -13.55 -7.17 1.26
N ARG A 22 -14.66 -7.54 1.90
CA ARG A 22 -15.28 -6.76 2.96
C ARG A 22 -14.76 -7.20 4.33
N VAL A 23 -14.48 -6.24 5.19
CA VAL A 23 -14.19 -6.42 6.60
C VAL A 23 -15.28 -5.69 7.37
N PHE A 24 -16.04 -6.40 8.21
CA PHE A 24 -17.24 -5.89 8.88
C PHE A 24 -18.24 -5.22 7.91
N GLY A 25 -18.38 -5.79 6.71
CA GLY A 25 -19.28 -5.31 5.68
C GLY A 25 -18.73 -4.19 4.78
N THR A 26 -17.55 -3.64 5.06
CA THR A 26 -16.94 -2.53 4.29
C THR A 26 -15.75 -3.03 3.46
N PRO A 27 -15.67 -2.76 2.14
CA PRO A 27 -14.49 -3.11 1.34
C PRO A 27 -13.20 -2.51 1.91
N MET A 28 -12.10 -3.25 1.96
CA MET A 28 -10.81 -2.77 2.49
C MET A 28 -10.38 -1.45 1.85
N ALA A 29 -10.42 -1.35 0.51
CA ALA A 29 -10.10 -0.13 -0.22
C ALA A 29 -10.97 1.07 0.21
N GLU A 30 -12.23 0.82 0.59
CA GLU A 30 -13.16 1.87 1.01
C GLU A 30 -12.75 2.46 2.38
N THR A 31 -12.12 1.68 3.25
CA THR A 31 -11.58 2.19 4.53
C THR A 31 -10.43 3.17 4.32
N VAL A 32 -9.52 2.87 3.37
CA VAL A 32 -8.44 3.77 2.96
C VAL A 32 -9.00 5.04 2.31
N ILE A 33 -9.95 4.90 1.38
CA ILE A 33 -10.61 6.04 0.71
C ILE A 33 -11.30 6.95 1.72
N ALA A 34 -12.01 6.37 2.70
CA ALA A 34 -12.68 7.15 3.75
C ALA A 34 -11.67 7.94 4.59
N GLY A 35 -10.52 7.34 4.94
CA GLY A 35 -9.43 8.03 5.62
C GLY A 35 -8.85 9.20 4.81
N LEU A 36 -8.55 8.98 3.53
CA LEU A 36 -8.06 10.03 2.63
C LEU A 36 -9.09 11.18 2.49
N LYS A 37 -10.37 10.86 2.30
CA LYS A 37 -11.44 11.87 2.24
C LYS A 37 -11.59 12.64 3.57
N LYS A 38 -11.39 11.97 4.72
CA LYS A 38 -11.40 12.63 6.04
C LYS A 38 -10.27 13.64 6.21
N ARG A 39 -9.10 13.40 5.59
CA ARG A 39 -8.00 14.39 5.49
C ARG A 39 -8.34 15.57 4.55
N GLY A 40 -9.36 15.43 3.71
CA GLY A 40 -9.71 16.41 2.67
C GLY A 40 -9.05 16.14 1.32
N ILE A 41 -8.60 14.91 1.06
CA ILE A 41 -8.08 14.51 -0.25
C ILE A 41 -9.24 14.09 -1.14
N ASP A 42 -9.51 14.87 -2.18
CA ASP A 42 -10.63 14.60 -3.07
C ASP A 42 -10.26 13.80 -4.33
N GLU A 43 -9.02 13.89 -4.78
CA GLU A 43 -8.53 13.26 -5.99
C GLU A 43 -7.80 11.96 -5.65
N ILE A 44 -8.38 10.82 -6.04
CA ILE A 44 -7.90 9.49 -5.67
C ILE A 44 -7.74 8.66 -6.94
N TYR A 45 -6.53 8.16 -7.18
CA TYR A 45 -6.26 7.26 -8.29
C TYR A 45 -6.15 5.82 -7.78
N VAL A 46 -7.03 4.95 -8.26
CA VAL A 46 -6.96 3.52 -7.95
C VAL A 46 -6.33 2.81 -9.15
N VAL A 47 -5.08 2.39 -8.96
CA VAL A 47 -4.37 1.59 -9.96
C VAL A 47 -4.87 0.15 -9.89
N THR A 48 -5.60 -0.27 -10.91
CA THR A 48 -6.27 -1.57 -11.03
C THR A 48 -5.54 -2.48 -12.01
N GLY A 49 -5.80 -3.78 -11.92
CA GLY A 49 -5.23 -4.83 -12.77
C GLY A 49 -6.21 -5.98 -12.83
N TYR A 50 -5.95 -7.03 -12.07
CA TYR A 50 -6.84 -8.19 -11.93
C TYR A 50 -8.26 -7.78 -11.51
N LEU A 51 -9.27 -8.22 -12.27
CA LEU A 51 -10.70 -7.92 -12.04
C LEU A 51 -10.99 -6.40 -11.88
N GLY A 52 -10.19 -5.55 -12.55
CA GLY A 52 -10.23 -4.10 -12.40
C GLY A 52 -11.60 -3.47 -12.70
N GLU A 53 -12.42 -4.10 -13.54
CA GLU A 53 -13.77 -3.67 -13.87
C GLU A 53 -14.70 -3.62 -12.64
N GLN A 54 -14.45 -4.45 -11.62
CA GLN A 54 -15.26 -4.49 -10.41
C GLN A 54 -15.15 -3.21 -9.57
N PHE A 55 -14.09 -2.42 -9.76
CA PHE A 55 -13.93 -1.13 -9.09
C PHE A 55 -14.84 -0.04 -9.65
N SER A 56 -15.55 -0.27 -10.77
CA SER A 56 -16.43 0.72 -11.39
C SER A 56 -17.56 1.19 -10.45
N SER A 57 -18.07 0.28 -9.61
CA SER A 57 -19.08 0.63 -8.60
C SER A 57 -18.50 1.52 -7.50
N LEU A 58 -17.24 1.29 -7.12
CA LEU A 58 -16.52 2.13 -6.17
C LEU A 58 -16.29 3.53 -6.75
N ALA A 59 -15.76 3.63 -7.97
CA ALA A 59 -15.57 4.90 -8.66
C ALA A 59 -16.85 5.72 -8.80
N SER A 60 -17.98 5.06 -9.07
CA SER A 60 -19.29 5.72 -9.19
C SER A 60 -19.80 6.31 -7.87
N ARG A 61 -19.39 5.75 -6.72
CA ARG A 61 -19.78 6.24 -5.38
C ARG A 61 -18.90 7.37 -4.85
N TYR A 62 -17.67 7.48 -5.36
CA TYR A 62 -16.68 8.46 -4.88
C TYR A 62 -16.29 9.45 -5.97
N PRO A 63 -16.93 10.63 -6.03
CA PRO A 63 -16.49 11.71 -6.92
C PRO A 63 -15.01 12.05 -6.68
N GLY A 64 -14.26 12.16 -7.78
CA GLY A 64 -12.81 12.36 -7.77
C GLY A 64 -11.98 11.08 -7.71
N LEU A 65 -12.62 9.91 -7.62
CA LEU A 65 -11.94 8.62 -7.79
C LEU A 65 -11.81 8.27 -9.28
N VAL A 66 -10.57 8.09 -9.74
CA VAL A 66 -10.23 7.72 -11.12
C VAL A 66 -9.59 6.34 -11.13
N LEU A 67 -10.09 5.46 -12.00
CA LEU A 67 -9.48 4.14 -12.21
C LEU A 67 -8.37 4.26 -13.26
N VAL A 68 -7.17 3.80 -12.91
CA VAL A 68 -6.04 3.69 -13.83
C VAL A 68 -5.76 2.22 -14.03
N LYS A 69 -5.79 1.73 -15.27
CA LYS A 69 -5.48 0.32 -15.54
C LYS A 69 -3.97 0.15 -15.71
N ASN A 70 -3.34 -0.61 -14.83
CA ASN A 70 -2.00 -1.14 -15.04
C ASN A 70 -2.11 -2.33 -16.00
N SER A 71 -1.58 -2.24 -17.22
CA SER A 71 -1.59 -3.35 -18.19
C SER A 71 -0.49 -4.38 -17.97
N GLU A 72 0.48 -4.11 -17.09
CA GLU A 72 1.66 -4.95 -16.84
C GLU A 72 1.53 -5.81 -15.56
N TYR A 73 0.40 -5.72 -14.84
CA TYR A 73 0.20 -6.34 -13.51
C TYR A 73 0.45 -7.86 -13.45
N GLU A 74 0.35 -8.58 -14.57
CA GLU A 74 0.62 -10.04 -14.63
C GLU A 74 2.10 -10.38 -14.81
N ARG A 75 2.91 -9.42 -15.28
CA ARG A 75 4.29 -9.66 -15.73
C ARG A 75 5.32 -8.87 -14.96
N VAL A 76 4.92 -7.75 -14.39
CA VAL A 76 5.80 -6.83 -13.66
C VAL A 76 5.24 -6.66 -12.26
N ASN A 77 6.12 -6.74 -11.27
CA ASN A 77 5.81 -6.55 -9.86
C ASN A 77 5.31 -5.10 -9.59
N ASN A 78 5.02 -4.76 -8.34
CA ASN A 78 4.21 -3.58 -8.01
C ASN A 78 4.85 -2.23 -8.39
N ILE A 79 6.13 -2.19 -8.78
CA ILE A 79 6.76 -1.03 -9.44
C ILE A 79 5.96 -0.55 -10.66
N SER A 80 5.34 -1.46 -11.42
CA SER A 80 4.45 -1.13 -12.55
C SER A 80 3.20 -0.36 -12.14
N SER A 81 2.71 -0.57 -10.92
CA SER A 81 1.54 0.15 -10.42
C SER A 81 1.86 1.62 -10.17
N VAL A 82 3.02 1.94 -9.62
CA VAL A 82 3.48 3.33 -9.45
C VAL A 82 3.84 3.93 -10.82
N ARG A 83 4.48 3.15 -11.69
CA ARG A 83 4.82 3.57 -13.06
C ARG A 83 3.60 4.02 -13.87
N ALA A 84 2.45 3.35 -13.69
CA ALA A 84 1.21 3.71 -14.40
C ALA A 84 0.68 5.12 -14.06
N VAL A 85 1.19 5.74 -12.98
CA VAL A 85 0.73 7.04 -12.47
C VAL A 85 1.88 8.03 -12.22
N THR A 86 3.09 7.78 -12.74
CA THR A 86 4.25 8.70 -12.58
C THR A 86 3.95 10.12 -13.02
N ASP A 87 3.30 10.29 -14.19
CA ASP A 87 2.88 11.60 -14.71
C ASP A 87 1.85 12.30 -13.80
N ILE A 88 1.05 11.52 -13.06
CA ILE A 88 0.02 12.04 -12.16
C ILE A 88 0.62 12.47 -10.82
N ILE A 89 1.55 11.69 -10.24
CA ILE A 89 2.06 11.93 -8.90
C ILE A 89 3.19 12.97 -8.87
N ARG A 90 3.90 13.14 -9.99
CA ARG A 90 5.07 14.01 -10.12
C ARG A 90 4.74 15.44 -9.72
N GLY A 91 5.54 16.01 -8.82
CA GLY A 91 5.39 17.41 -8.41
C GLY A 91 4.18 17.68 -7.52
N ARG A 92 3.61 16.64 -6.90
CA ARG A 92 2.41 16.75 -6.05
C ARG A 92 2.68 16.20 -4.65
N LYS A 93 1.89 16.69 -3.68
CA LYS A 93 1.74 16.04 -2.38
C LYS A 93 0.86 14.81 -2.57
N VAL A 94 1.38 13.63 -2.27
CA VAL A 94 0.71 12.38 -2.63
C VAL A 94 0.81 11.37 -1.49
N PHE A 95 -0.30 10.67 -1.24
CA PHE A 95 -0.28 9.42 -0.49
C PHE A 95 -0.19 8.26 -1.48
N ILE A 96 0.70 7.31 -1.21
CA ILE A 96 0.73 6.01 -1.88
C ILE A 96 0.36 4.99 -0.83
N CYS A 97 -0.80 4.36 -1.01
CA CYS A 97 -1.35 3.37 -0.09
C CYS A 97 -1.50 2.04 -0.80
N GLU A 98 -1.18 0.93 -0.15
CA GLU A 98 -1.65 -0.40 -0.53
C GLU A 98 -3.17 -0.50 -0.32
N ALA A 99 -3.84 -1.38 -1.08
CA ALA A 99 -5.31 -1.43 -1.11
C ALA A 99 -5.93 -2.62 -0.35
N ASP A 100 -5.09 -3.46 0.23
CA ASP A 100 -5.39 -4.59 1.10
C ASP A 100 -5.25 -4.25 2.61
N LEU A 101 -5.37 -2.96 2.91
CA LEU A 101 -5.33 -2.42 4.25
C LEU A 101 -6.76 -2.29 4.80
N TYR A 102 -7.00 -2.87 5.97
CA TYR A 102 -8.15 -2.53 6.79
C TYR A 102 -7.76 -1.40 7.75
N VAL A 103 -8.30 -0.21 7.52
CA VAL A 103 -8.11 0.96 8.39
C VAL A 103 -9.30 1.07 9.33
N SER A 104 -9.08 0.74 10.60
CA SER A 104 -10.08 0.83 11.67
C SER A 104 -10.22 2.27 12.20
N ASP A 105 -9.12 3.03 12.22
CA ASP A 105 -9.10 4.43 12.65
C ASP A 105 -8.74 5.37 11.49
N PRO A 106 -9.72 6.03 10.85
CA PRO A 106 -9.45 6.94 9.74
C PRO A 106 -8.73 8.23 10.18
N LEU A 107 -8.61 8.52 11.49
CA LEU A 107 -7.83 9.66 11.98
C LEU A 107 -6.32 9.48 11.73
N LEU A 108 -5.86 8.26 11.44
CA LEU A 108 -4.51 7.98 10.99
C LEU A 108 -4.07 8.92 9.85
N PHE A 109 -4.98 9.16 8.89
CA PHE A 109 -4.71 10.05 7.76
C PHE A 109 -4.76 11.53 8.13
N CYS A 110 -5.16 11.92 9.34
CA CYS A 110 -5.23 13.32 9.77
C CYS A 110 -3.96 13.80 10.48
N ALA A 111 -2.91 12.97 10.55
CA ALA A 111 -1.63 13.34 11.12
C ALA A 111 -1.02 14.59 10.46
N ASP A 112 -0.37 15.45 11.24
CA ASP A 112 0.40 16.56 10.69
C ASP A 112 1.72 16.03 10.11
N LEU A 113 1.88 16.13 8.79
CA LEU A 113 3.01 15.57 8.06
C LEU A 113 3.85 16.72 7.52
N SER A 114 4.95 17.03 8.20
CA SER A 114 5.87 18.11 7.85
C SER A 114 6.84 17.77 6.71
N GLY A 115 6.93 16.49 6.33
CA GLY A 115 7.82 15.98 5.30
C GLY A 115 7.38 14.61 4.79
N SER A 116 8.10 14.08 3.83
CA SER A 116 7.82 12.75 3.28
C SER A 116 8.09 11.68 4.33
N CYS A 117 7.24 10.66 4.40
CA CYS A 117 7.36 9.61 5.40
C CYS A 117 6.70 8.31 4.96
N TYR A 118 7.13 7.21 5.60
CA TYR A 118 6.37 5.97 5.66
C TYR A 118 5.63 5.88 6.98
N PHE A 119 4.44 5.30 6.94
CA PHE A 119 3.73 4.89 8.15
C PHE A 119 4.28 3.54 8.57
N GLY A 120 4.68 3.42 9.84
CA GLY A 120 5.27 2.20 10.35
C GLY A 120 4.85 1.86 11.77
N ARG A 121 4.81 0.56 12.06
CA ARG A 121 4.50 0.01 13.39
C ARG A 121 5.76 -0.52 14.03
N TYR A 122 6.05 -0.06 15.24
CA TYR A 122 7.20 -0.59 15.96
C TYR A 122 6.95 -2.05 16.38
N THR A 123 7.91 -2.91 16.07
CA THR A 123 7.92 -4.32 16.46
C THR A 123 9.15 -4.58 17.31
N ALA A 124 8.94 -4.98 18.56
CA ALA A 124 10.02 -5.44 19.43
C ALA A 124 10.44 -6.86 19.02
N GLY A 125 11.75 -7.11 18.97
CA GLY A 125 12.33 -8.37 18.48
C GLY A 125 12.48 -8.44 16.96
N HIS A 126 12.71 -9.65 16.45
CA HIS A 126 13.02 -9.89 15.05
C HIS A 126 11.76 -9.85 14.17
N SER A 127 11.88 -9.22 13.01
CA SER A 127 10.88 -9.21 11.95
C SER A 127 11.52 -9.56 10.61
N ASP A 128 10.96 -10.54 9.90
CA ASP A 128 11.34 -10.90 8.52
C ASP A 128 10.69 -9.98 7.47
N ASP A 129 9.72 -9.15 7.87
CA ASP A 129 9.00 -8.23 6.98
C ASP A 129 9.82 -6.99 6.60
N TRP A 130 9.24 -6.16 5.75
CA TRP A 130 9.76 -4.84 5.40
C TRP A 130 9.85 -3.93 6.63
N VAL A 131 11.06 -3.49 6.93
CA VAL A 131 11.39 -2.61 8.05
C VAL A 131 12.15 -1.37 7.59
N PHE A 132 12.21 -0.39 8.49
CA PHE A 132 12.98 0.83 8.30
C PHE A 132 14.14 0.91 9.30
N ASP A 133 15.36 1.10 8.80
CA ASP A 133 16.46 1.62 9.63
C ASP A 133 16.47 3.14 9.57
N THR A 134 16.85 3.79 10.68
CA THR A 134 16.89 5.25 10.78
C THR A 134 18.23 5.74 11.32
N ASP A 135 18.63 6.95 10.91
CA ASP A 135 19.77 7.66 11.51
C ASP A 135 19.39 8.35 12.83
N GLU A 136 20.36 9.00 13.47
CA GLU A 136 20.17 9.74 14.73
C GLU A 136 19.17 10.91 14.65
N ASN A 137 18.86 11.37 13.44
CA ASN A 137 17.91 12.44 13.17
C ASN A 137 16.52 11.91 12.77
N GLY A 138 16.33 10.58 12.75
CA GLY A 138 15.07 9.91 12.40
C GLY A 138 14.82 9.80 10.89
N PHE A 139 15.83 10.05 10.04
CA PHE A 139 15.71 9.82 8.60
C PHE A 139 15.96 8.36 8.27
N ILE A 140 15.14 7.81 7.37
CA ILE A 140 15.25 6.44 6.89
C ILE A 140 16.56 6.27 6.10
N THR A 141 17.35 5.27 6.48
CA THR A 141 18.63 4.90 5.84
C THR A 141 18.59 3.55 5.14
N ARG A 142 17.56 2.73 5.42
CA ARG A 142 17.25 1.50 4.69
C ARG A 142 15.74 1.27 4.67
N VAL A 143 15.22 0.87 3.52
CA VAL A 143 13.91 0.23 3.36
C VAL A 143 14.16 -1.18 2.86
N GLY A 144 13.85 -2.21 3.65
CA GLY A 144 14.14 -3.58 3.24
C GLY A 144 13.64 -4.61 4.23
N LYS A 145 13.70 -5.89 3.85
CA LYS A 145 13.28 -6.99 4.72
C LYS A 145 14.30 -7.29 5.82
N GLY A 146 13.81 -7.76 6.97
CA GLY A 146 14.66 -8.26 8.04
C GLY A 146 15.21 -7.16 8.94
N GLY A 147 14.96 -7.28 10.25
CA GLY A 147 15.59 -6.44 11.27
C GLY A 147 15.04 -6.69 12.67
N ASP A 148 15.78 -6.24 13.67
CA ASP A 148 15.42 -6.34 15.08
C ASP A 148 15.03 -4.98 15.64
N ASP A 149 13.96 -4.90 16.43
CA ASP A 149 13.55 -3.67 17.13
C ASP A 149 13.38 -2.48 16.17
N ARG A 150 12.59 -2.69 15.11
CA ARG A 150 12.37 -1.73 14.01
C ARG A 150 10.90 -1.41 13.82
N TYR A 151 10.66 -0.36 13.04
CA TYR A 151 9.34 -0.10 12.49
C TYR A 151 9.11 -0.95 11.24
N ASN A 152 8.07 -1.79 11.26
CA ASN A 152 7.56 -2.49 10.10
C ASN A 152 6.74 -1.54 9.22
N MET A 153 6.81 -1.71 7.90
CA MET A 153 6.01 -0.97 6.94
C MET A 153 4.52 -1.29 7.08
N CYS A 154 3.66 -0.26 7.05
CA CYS A 154 2.20 -0.40 7.16
C CYS A 154 1.45 -0.09 5.84
N GLY A 155 2.12 -0.21 4.69
CA GLY A 155 1.51 0.00 3.37
C GLY A 155 1.02 1.42 3.08
N ILE A 156 1.35 2.43 3.89
CA ILE A 156 1.02 3.84 3.64
C ILE A 156 2.30 4.67 3.64
N SER A 157 2.43 5.53 2.64
CA SER A 157 3.49 6.53 2.55
C SER A 157 2.93 7.87 2.08
N TYR A 158 3.62 8.94 2.44
CA TYR A 158 3.33 10.31 2.03
C TYR A 158 4.59 10.93 1.43
N PHE A 159 4.46 11.58 0.29
CA PHE A 159 5.53 12.30 -0.38
C PHE A 159 5.17 13.77 -0.59
N THR A 160 6.14 14.65 -0.36
CA THR A 160 6.08 16.07 -0.74
C THR A 160 6.19 16.25 -2.26
N GLU A 161 5.91 17.44 -2.79
CA GLU A 161 6.04 17.73 -4.21
C GLU A 161 7.45 17.46 -4.77
N LYS A 162 8.48 17.75 -3.95
CA LYS A 162 9.87 17.52 -4.33
C LYS A 162 10.16 16.02 -4.42
N ASP A 163 9.83 15.28 -3.37
CA ASP A 163 10.19 13.87 -3.27
C ASP A 163 9.35 12.99 -4.19
N SER A 164 8.09 13.36 -4.48
CA SER A 164 7.28 12.68 -5.50
C SER A 164 7.84 12.86 -6.91
N SER A 165 8.49 14.00 -7.19
CA SER A 165 9.19 14.20 -8.47
C SER A 165 10.42 13.30 -8.58
N ILE A 166 11.21 13.21 -7.50
CA ILE A 166 12.38 12.32 -7.43
C ILE A 166 11.96 10.86 -7.58
N LEU A 167 10.90 10.44 -6.87
CA LEU A 167 10.36 9.09 -6.98
C LEU A 167 9.89 8.80 -8.41
N ALA A 168 9.13 9.71 -9.03
CA ALA A 168 8.66 9.53 -10.39
C ALA A 168 9.82 9.37 -11.38
N ASP A 169 10.87 10.20 -11.28
CA ASP A 169 12.08 10.07 -12.11
C ASP A 169 12.81 8.75 -11.88
N ALA A 170 12.98 8.35 -10.61
CA ALA A 170 13.66 7.11 -10.25
C ALA A 170 12.92 5.87 -10.78
N ILE A 171 11.59 5.86 -10.71
CA ILE A 171 10.75 4.78 -11.26
C ILE A 171 10.91 4.71 -12.78
N GLU A 172 10.78 5.83 -13.50
CA GLU A 172 10.98 5.88 -14.96
C GLU A 172 12.38 5.42 -15.37
N GLU A 173 13.41 5.88 -14.66
CA GLU A 173 14.79 5.48 -14.90
C GLU A 173 14.98 3.97 -14.69
N ARG A 174 14.37 3.40 -13.64
CA ARG A 174 14.49 1.98 -13.34
C ARG A 174 13.81 1.11 -14.40
N PHE A 175 12.65 1.52 -14.90
CA PHE A 175 11.95 0.88 -16.02
C PHE A 175 12.79 0.86 -17.32
N GLY A 176 13.72 1.80 -17.48
CA GLY A 176 14.67 1.83 -18.59
C GLY A 176 15.83 0.83 -18.49
N ARG A 177 15.92 0.03 -17.41
CA ARG A 177 17.05 -0.86 -17.12
C ARG A 177 16.58 -2.32 -16.92
N PRO A 178 17.37 -3.33 -17.33
CA PRO A 178 17.01 -4.73 -17.12
C PRO A 178 16.80 -5.10 -15.63
N GLY A 179 15.86 -6.02 -15.37
CA GLY A 179 15.56 -6.53 -14.03
C GLY A 179 14.57 -5.66 -13.24
N TYR A 180 13.85 -4.76 -13.92
CA TYR A 180 12.78 -3.98 -13.30
C TYR A 180 11.53 -4.81 -13.03
N GLU A 181 11.36 -5.91 -13.77
CA GLU A 181 10.18 -6.76 -13.79
C GLU A 181 9.85 -7.35 -12.41
N GLU A 182 10.87 -7.61 -11.60
CA GLU A 182 10.75 -8.24 -10.28
C GLU A 182 10.67 -7.26 -9.11
N LEU A 183 10.86 -5.95 -9.36
CA LEU A 183 11.07 -4.99 -8.28
C LEU A 183 9.78 -4.56 -7.60
N PHE A 184 9.89 -4.38 -6.29
CA PHE A 184 8.97 -3.55 -5.56
C PHE A 184 9.30 -2.06 -5.77
N TRP A 185 8.30 -1.20 -5.81
CA TRP A 185 8.53 0.24 -5.87
C TRP A 185 9.28 0.77 -4.64
N ASP A 186 9.11 0.11 -3.48
CA ASP A 186 9.85 0.41 -2.24
C ASP A 186 11.36 0.14 -2.37
N GLU A 187 11.78 -0.80 -3.23
CA GLU A 187 13.22 -1.00 -3.54
C GLU A 187 13.78 0.20 -4.31
N VAL A 188 12.98 0.82 -5.18
CA VAL A 188 13.39 2.05 -5.88
C VAL A 188 13.52 3.21 -4.90
N VAL A 189 12.67 3.27 -3.88
CA VAL A 189 12.82 4.22 -2.77
C VAL A 189 14.13 3.97 -2.02
N ASN A 190 14.39 2.72 -1.62
CA ASN A 190 15.61 2.31 -0.93
C ASN A 190 16.87 2.74 -1.70
N ASP A 191 16.90 2.49 -3.02
CA ASP A 191 18.03 2.80 -3.89
C ASP A 191 18.25 4.31 -4.11
N ASN A 192 17.33 5.16 -3.64
CA ASN A 192 17.38 6.62 -3.81
C ASN A 192 17.27 7.39 -2.48
N LEU A 193 17.56 6.75 -1.33
CA LEU A 193 17.57 7.42 -0.02
C LEU A 193 18.66 8.50 0.12
N ASP A 194 19.62 8.58 -0.81
CA ASP A 194 20.58 9.69 -0.92
C ASP A 194 19.91 10.98 -1.43
N LYS A 195 18.81 10.85 -2.19
CA LYS A 195 18.04 11.97 -2.77
C LYS A 195 16.73 12.21 -2.03
N LEU A 196 16.13 11.15 -1.48
CA LEU A 196 14.87 11.17 -0.75
C LEU A 196 15.12 11.39 0.74
N ARG A 197 14.37 12.31 1.36
CA ARG A 197 14.42 12.53 2.81
C ARG A 197 13.12 12.08 3.44
N LEU A 198 13.11 10.84 3.91
CA LEU A 198 11.93 10.19 4.47
C LEU A 198 12.11 9.94 5.96
N THR A 199 11.05 10.09 6.76
CA THR A 199 11.00 9.65 8.15
C THR A 199 9.99 8.52 8.34
N VAL A 200 9.92 7.94 9.53
CA VAL A 200 8.83 7.03 9.91
C VAL A 200 7.79 7.80 10.73
N HIS A 201 6.55 7.78 10.29
CA HIS A 201 5.40 8.18 11.10
C HIS A 201 4.88 6.96 11.87
N PRO A 202 4.94 6.95 13.21
CA PRO A 202 4.52 5.80 14.00
C PRO A 202 3.01 5.59 13.92
N VAL A 203 2.59 4.32 13.88
CA VAL A 203 1.19 3.90 13.89
C VAL A 203 0.96 2.92 15.03
N GLU A 204 -0.15 3.09 15.73
CA GLU A 204 -0.54 2.20 16.82
C GLU A 204 -1.05 0.84 16.30
N SER A 205 -1.01 -0.17 17.16
CA SER A 205 -1.25 -1.57 16.75
C SER A 205 -2.67 -1.85 16.24
N ASP A 206 -3.64 -1.04 16.64
CA ASP A 206 -5.06 -1.26 16.37
C ASP A 206 -5.64 -0.35 15.27
N GLN A 207 -4.87 0.62 14.74
CA GLN A 207 -5.36 1.61 13.76
C GLN A 207 -5.43 1.11 12.32
N ILE A 208 -4.59 0.13 11.97
CA ILE A 208 -4.47 -0.41 10.62
C ILE A 208 -4.07 -1.88 10.68
N THR A 209 -4.52 -2.68 9.73
CA THR A 209 -4.10 -4.08 9.59
C THR A 209 -4.00 -4.40 8.11
N GLU A 210 -2.84 -4.86 7.66
CA GLU A 210 -2.70 -5.50 6.35
C GLU A 210 -3.31 -6.90 6.44
N ILE A 211 -4.17 -7.23 5.48
CA ILE A 211 -4.82 -8.53 5.43
C ILE A 211 -4.31 -9.24 4.20
N ASP A 212 -3.55 -10.31 4.38
CA ASP A 212 -2.78 -10.98 3.35
C ASP A 212 -3.20 -12.44 3.11
N SER A 213 -3.89 -13.00 4.09
CA SER A 213 -4.39 -14.37 4.14
C SER A 213 -5.82 -14.42 4.65
N VAL A 214 -6.46 -15.58 4.45
CA VAL A 214 -7.79 -15.86 5.03
C VAL A 214 -7.72 -15.92 6.56
N ASP A 215 -6.61 -16.39 7.12
CA ASP A 215 -6.42 -16.49 8.57
C ASP A 215 -6.35 -15.10 9.22
N GLU A 216 -5.59 -14.16 8.66
CA GLU A 216 -5.57 -12.78 9.14
C GLU A 216 -6.93 -12.10 8.98
N LEU A 217 -7.61 -12.33 7.85
CA LEU A 217 -8.96 -11.81 7.65
C LEU A 217 -9.92 -12.32 8.72
N ALA A 218 -9.85 -13.60 9.07
CA ALA A 218 -10.70 -14.21 10.09
C ALA A 218 -10.32 -13.82 11.53
N ALA A 219 -9.07 -13.43 11.76
CA ALA A 219 -8.62 -12.84 13.01
C ALA A 219 -9.20 -11.44 13.22
N VAL A 220 -9.42 -10.69 12.14
CA VAL A 220 -10.08 -9.37 12.17
C VAL A 220 -11.60 -9.52 12.18
N ASP A 221 -12.18 -10.25 11.21
CA ASP A 221 -13.62 -10.46 11.08
C ASP A 221 -13.97 -11.95 11.17
N GLU A 222 -14.49 -12.36 12.33
CA GLU A 222 -14.76 -13.76 12.64
C GLU A 222 -15.76 -14.44 11.68
N SER A 223 -16.55 -13.66 10.91
CA SER A 223 -17.46 -14.23 9.90
C SER A 223 -16.74 -15.00 8.79
N TYR A 224 -15.42 -14.78 8.66
CA TYR A 224 -14.55 -15.49 7.73
C TYR A 224 -13.94 -16.79 8.28
N LYS A 225 -14.10 -17.12 9.57
CA LYS A 225 -13.60 -18.39 10.15
C LYS A 225 -14.09 -19.65 9.39
N LYS A 226 -15.27 -19.57 8.76
CA LYS A 226 -15.83 -20.65 7.91
C LYS A 226 -14.94 -21.03 6.71
N TYR A 227 -14.04 -20.14 6.26
CA TYR A 227 -13.13 -20.39 5.15
C TYR A 227 -11.82 -21.05 5.59
N ILE A 228 -11.44 -20.95 6.87
CA ILE A 228 -10.25 -21.62 7.42
C ILE A 228 -10.45 -23.15 7.42
N SER A 229 -11.61 -23.60 7.90
CA SER A 229 -11.95 -25.02 8.01
C SER A 229 -12.01 -25.76 6.66
N VAL A 230 -12.10 -25.03 5.54
CA VAL A 230 -12.13 -25.60 4.18
C VAL A 230 -10.73 -25.83 3.61
N GLN A 231 -9.71 -25.15 4.12
CA GLN A 231 -8.33 -25.25 3.61
C GLN A 231 -7.57 -26.49 4.15
N THR A 232 -8.08 -27.17 5.19
CA THR A 232 -7.47 -28.38 5.77
C THR A 232 -7.83 -29.70 5.08
N GLU A 233 -8.66 -29.70 4.04
CA GLU A 233 -9.12 -30.92 3.34
C GLU A 233 -8.57 -31.10 1.91
N VAL A 234 -7.44 -30.47 1.54
CA VAL A 234 -6.80 -30.66 0.23
C VAL A 234 -5.37 -31.16 0.34
#